data_AF-A0A846NB75-F1
#
_entry.id   AF-A0A846NB75-F1
#
_cell.length_a   1.000
_cell.length_b   1.000
_cell.length_c   1.000
_cell.angle_alpha   90.00
_cell.angle_beta   90.00
_cell.angle_gamma   90.00
#
_symmetry.space_group_name_H-M   'P 1'
#
loop_
_entity.id
_entity.type
_entity.pdbx_description
1 polymer ?
#
loop_
_entity_poly.entity_id
_entity_poly.type
_entity_poly.pdbx_seq_one_letter_code
_entity_poly.pdbx_strand_id
1 'polypeptide(L)'
;MKSKRYVKSISISDEAHDRVLFEGSLGELQELSLVEGDVLEFNGINGILRVDLTKEQLINALKATCKSSRARAGILRMPLTEP
;
A
#
# COMPACT_ATOMS: atom_id res chain seq x y z
N MET A 1 9.82 -13.44 -3.76
CA MET A 1 8.69 -14.39 -3.95
C MET A 1 9.20 -15.81 -4.20
N LYS A 2 8.57 -16.86 -3.63
CA LYS A 2 9.12 -18.23 -3.62
C LYS A 2 8.88 -19.03 -4.92
N SER A 3 7.90 -18.66 -5.75
CA SER A 3 7.60 -19.32 -7.03
C SER A 3 6.82 -18.40 -7.99
N LYS A 4 7.00 -18.60 -9.30
CA LYS A 4 6.31 -17.84 -10.37
C LYS A 4 4.79 -18.06 -10.36
N ARG A 5 4.30 -19.17 -9.83
CA ARG A 5 2.86 -19.47 -9.73
C ARG A 5 2.07 -18.46 -8.89
N TYR A 6 2.76 -17.68 -8.05
CA TYR A 6 2.17 -16.64 -7.20
C TYR A 6 2.25 -15.24 -7.83
N VAL A 7 2.93 -15.12 -8.98
CA VAL A 7 2.86 -13.95 -9.87
C VAL A 7 1.65 -14.15 -10.78
N LYS A 8 0.74 -13.18 -10.85
CA LYS A 8 -0.34 -13.16 -11.82
C LYS A 8 0.07 -12.44 -13.10
N SER A 9 0.69 -11.28 -12.98
CA SER A 9 1.17 -10.49 -14.12
C SER A 9 2.33 -9.59 -13.72
N ILE A 10 3.27 -9.41 -14.65
CA ILE A 10 4.29 -8.37 -14.59
C ILE A 10 4.29 -7.68 -15.94
N SER A 11 3.98 -6.39 -15.96
CA SER A 11 4.04 -5.57 -17.17
C SER A 11 4.95 -4.38 -16.90
N ILE A 12 5.86 -4.12 -17.83
CA ILE A 12 6.76 -2.96 -17.82
C ILE A 12 6.40 -2.17 -19.08
N SER A 13 5.95 -0.92 -18.93
CA SER A 13 5.61 -0.06 -20.07
C SER A 13 6.74 0.93 -20.33
N ASP A 14 7.26 0.95 -21.56
CA ASP A 14 8.24 1.95 -22.05
C ASP A 14 7.56 3.29 -22.47
N GLU A 15 6.27 3.46 -22.17
CA GLU A 15 5.57 4.72 -22.36
C GLU A 15 6.02 5.73 -21.31
N ALA A 16 5.86 7.04 -21.60
CA ALA A 16 6.47 8.21 -20.94
C ALA A 16 6.40 8.33 -19.40
N HIS A 17 5.83 7.35 -18.69
CA HIS A 17 5.73 7.28 -17.25
C HIS A 17 6.35 6.00 -16.63
N ASP A 18 7.18 5.22 -17.33
CA ASP A 18 7.97 4.08 -16.78
C ASP A 18 7.26 3.34 -15.62
N ARG A 19 6.07 2.80 -15.91
CA ARG A 19 5.25 2.12 -14.91
C ARG A 19 5.53 0.64 -14.95
N VAL A 20 5.86 0.11 -13.78
CA VAL A 20 5.85 -1.34 -13.53
C VAL A 20 4.52 -1.69 -12.86
N LEU A 21 3.71 -2.50 -13.54
CA LEU A 21 2.56 -3.15 -12.94
C LEU A 21 2.98 -4.54 -12.46
N PHE A 22 2.93 -4.75 -11.16
CA PHE A 22 3.11 -6.05 -10.54
C PHE A 22 1.80 -6.51 -9.92
N GLU A 23 1.26 -7.63 -10.40
CA GLU A 23 0.07 -8.27 -9.83
C GLU A 23 0.42 -9.69 -9.37
N GLY A 24 0.12 -10.01 -8.12
CA GLY A 24 0.41 -11.32 -7.52
C GLY A 24 -0.18 -11.45 -6.12
N SER A 25 0.08 -12.58 -5.47
CA SER A 25 -0.37 -12.82 -4.08
C SER A 25 0.77 -13.36 -3.22
N LEU A 26 1.05 -12.65 -2.12
CA LEU A 26 1.97 -13.12 -1.08
C LEU A 26 1.30 -14.16 -0.15
N GLY A 27 -0.01 -14.39 -0.31
CA GLY A 27 -0.82 -15.16 0.63
C GLY A 27 -1.07 -14.40 1.94
N GLU A 28 -1.25 -15.12 3.04
CA GLU A 28 -1.35 -14.53 4.37
C GLU A 28 -0.06 -13.76 4.71
N LEU A 29 -0.24 -12.52 5.18
CA LEU A 29 0.85 -11.64 5.61
C LEU A 29 1.29 -12.05 7.02
N GLN A 30 2.56 -12.42 7.15
CA GLN A 30 3.16 -12.82 8.42
C GLN A 30 3.83 -11.63 9.12
N GLU A 31 4.53 -10.78 8.36
CA GLU A 31 5.32 -9.70 8.93
C GLU A 31 5.46 -8.50 7.96
N LEU A 32 5.61 -7.32 8.56
CA LEU A 32 6.00 -6.08 7.90
C LEU A 32 7.19 -5.48 8.63
N SER A 33 8.24 -5.14 7.89
CA SER A 33 9.45 -4.54 8.48
C SER A 33 10.04 -3.47 7.57
N LEU A 34 10.56 -2.39 8.17
CA LEU A 34 11.39 -1.42 7.47
C LEU A 34 12.85 -1.75 7.75
N VAL A 35 13.54 -2.35 6.78
CA VAL A 35 14.95 -2.74 6.87
C VAL A 35 15.79 -1.51 6.58
N GLU A 36 16.77 -1.24 7.45
CA GLU A 36 17.77 -0.17 7.33
C GLU A 36 17.21 1.27 7.14
N GLY A 37 15.89 1.44 7.25
CA GLY A 37 15.19 2.73 7.16
C GLY A 37 14.73 3.13 5.75
N ASP A 38 15.05 2.32 4.74
CA ASP A 38 14.86 2.63 3.32
C ASP A 38 14.27 1.49 2.48
N VAL A 39 14.10 0.28 3.02
CA VAL A 39 13.44 -0.83 2.33
C VAL A 39 12.26 -1.35 3.14
N LEU A 40 11.06 -1.26 2.59
CA LEU A 40 9.85 -1.85 3.18
C LEU A 40 9.68 -3.30 2.69
N GLU A 41 9.71 -4.25 3.62
CA GLU A 41 9.49 -5.66 3.34
C GLU A 41 8.09 -6.11 3.77
N PHE A 42 7.42 -6.80 2.85
CA PHE A 42 6.17 -7.52 3.08
C PHE A 42 6.47 -9.02 3.04
N ASN A 43 6.38 -9.68 4.19
CA ASN A 43 6.66 -11.11 4.30
C ASN A 43 5.35 -11.90 4.36
N GLY A 44 5.01 -12.59 3.27
CA GLY A 44 3.86 -13.49 3.22
C GLY A 44 4.27 -14.96 3.07
N ILE A 45 3.32 -15.87 3.28
CA ILE A 45 3.56 -17.32 3.18
C ILE A 45 4.22 -17.74 1.86
N ASN A 46 3.85 -17.07 0.76
CA ASN A 46 4.31 -17.37 -0.60
C ASN A 46 5.54 -16.55 -1.02
N GLY A 47 6.06 -15.70 -0.13
CA GLY A 47 7.35 -15.04 -0.25
C GLY A 47 7.35 -13.59 0.19
N ILE A 48 8.47 -12.93 -0.09
CA ILE A 48 8.75 -11.56 0.32
C ILE A 48 8.62 -10.63 -0.89
N LEU A 49 7.97 -9.48 -0.71
CA LEU A 49 8.00 -8.32 -1.60
C LEU A 49 8.81 -7.22 -0.91
N ARG A 50 9.79 -6.65 -1.61
CA ARG A 50 10.61 -5.55 -1.14
C ARG A 50 10.34 -4.32 -1.99
N VAL A 51 10.16 -3.18 -1.36
CA VAL A 51 9.94 -1.90 -2.01
C VAL A 51 10.92 -0.90 -1.42
N ASP A 52 11.71 -0.27 -2.28
CA ASP A 52 12.57 0.85 -1.88
C ASP A 52 11.67 2.01 -1.50
N LEU A 53 11.61 2.29 -0.21
CA LEU A 53 10.73 3.29 0.38
C LEU A 53 11.33 3.78 1.69
N THR A 54 11.73 5.05 1.71
CA THR A 54 12.25 5.65 2.94
C THR A 54 11.17 5.82 3.99
N LYS A 55 11.57 5.84 5.26
CA LYS A 55 10.67 6.15 6.39
C LYS A 55 9.86 7.42 6.15
N GLU A 56 10.47 8.46 5.59
CA GLU A 56 9.80 9.72 5.31
C GLU A 56 8.75 9.58 4.18
N GLN A 57 9.11 8.89 3.09
CA GLN A 57 8.18 8.60 2.00
C GLN A 57 6.98 7.78 2.49
N LEU A 58 7.22 6.77 3.33
CA LEU A 58 6.16 5.98 3.96
C LEU A 58 5.23 6.84 4.82
N ILE A 59 5.79 7.68 5.70
CA ILE A 59 5.00 8.61 6.53
C ILE A 59 4.16 9.54 5.65
N ASN A 60 4.73 10.07 4.57
CA ASN A 60 4.03 10.97 3.65
C ASN A 60 2.90 10.25 2.91
N ALA A 61 3.11 9.00 2.46
CA ALA A 61 2.09 8.18 1.84
C ALA A 61 0.92 7.89 2.80
N LEU A 62 1.20 7.56 4.07
CA LEU A 62 0.18 7.33 5.10
C LEU A 62 -0.59 8.61 5.47
N LYS A 63 0.05 9.78 5.42
CA LYS A 63 -0.63 11.07 5.65
C LYS A 63 -1.55 11.45 4.49
N ALA A 64 -1.17 11.12 3.26
CA ALA A 64 -1.98 11.41 2.07
C ALA A 64 -3.32 10.66 2.08
N THR A 65 -3.34 9.42 2.56
CA THR A 65 -4.58 8.61 2.62
C THR A 65 -5.59 9.12 3.65
N CYS A 66 -5.15 9.74 4.75
CA CYS A 66 -6.03 10.38 5.75
C CYS A 66 -6.78 11.63 5.24
N LYS A 67 -6.36 12.25 4.13
CA LYS A 67 -7.10 13.34 3.51
C LYS A 67 -8.30 12.85 2.67
N SER A 68 -8.28 11.59 2.23
CA SER A 68 -9.35 10.99 1.42
C SER A 68 -10.52 10.47 2.28
N SER A 69 -10.24 9.98 3.50
CA SER A 69 -11.27 9.48 4.42
C SER A 69 -12.11 10.58 5.10
N ARG A 70 -11.61 11.82 5.22
CA ARG A 70 -12.41 12.95 5.74
C ARG A 70 -13.47 13.47 4.77
N ALA A 71 -13.39 13.14 3.48
CA ALA A 71 -14.40 13.55 2.50
C ALA A 71 -15.70 12.73 2.54
N ARG A 72 -15.78 11.66 3.35
CA ARG A 72 -17.00 10.84 3.52
C ARG A 72 -17.62 10.88 4.92
N ALA A 73 -17.14 11.75 5.82
CA ALA A 73 -17.75 11.99 7.13
C ALA A 73 -18.77 13.15 7.09
N GLY A 74 -19.37 13.43 5.94
CA GLY A 74 -20.48 14.38 5.80
C GLY A 74 -21.76 13.63 5.49
N ILE A 75 -22.51 13.25 6.53
CA ILE A 75 -23.98 13.15 6.66
C ILE A 75 -24.21 12.51 8.03
N LEU A 76 -24.38 13.33 9.06
CA LEU A 76 -25.25 13.05 10.21
C LEU A 76 -25.64 14.42 10.76
N ARG A 77 -26.58 15.05 10.07
CA ARG A 77 -27.30 16.23 10.54
C ARG A 77 -28.36 15.72 11.51
N MET A 78 -28.15 15.85 12.82
CA MET A 78 -29.23 15.72 13.80
C MET A 78 -29.67 17.12 14.22
N PRO A 79 -30.97 17.45 14.19
CA PRO A 79 -31.46 18.72 14.69
C PRO A 79 -31.33 18.74 16.22
N LEU A 80 -30.63 19.73 16.74
CA LEU A 80 -30.75 20.14 18.14
C LEU A 80 -32.12 20.77 18.31
N THR A 81 -33.04 20.06 18.97
CA THR A 81 -34.21 20.68 19.58
C THR A 81 -33.72 21.36 20.87
N GLU A 82 -33.73 22.69 20.88
CA GLU A 82 -33.53 23.50 22.08
C GLU A 82 -34.76 23.40 22.99
N PRO A 83 -34.59 23.41 24.34
CA PRO A 83 -35.69 23.62 25.28
C PRO A 83 -36.11 25.09 25.40
#